data_AF-A0A3D0PVH1-F1
#
_entry.id   AF-A0A3D0PVH1-F1
#
_cell.length_a   1.000
_cell.length_b   1.000
_cell.length_c   1.000
_cell.angle_alpha   90.00
_cell.angle_beta   90.00
_cell.angle_gamma   90.00
#
_symmetry.space_group_name_H-M   'P 1'
#
loop_
_entity.id
_entity.type
_entity.pdbx_description
1 polymer ?
#
loop_
_entity_poly.entity_id
_entity_poly.type
_entity_poly.pdbx_seq_one_letter_code
_entity_poly.pdbx_strand_id
1 'polypeptide(L)'
;MKKSSKGLLYLTVISFYKYKIFYNYIYSILQAGQNINSIFKSRQNTFSICLEEKLMKNLGETIGKRIRSYRVQAQLSQEALAERAGVHPTYIGQLERGEKNATIESIAKITAALQLPLSKLFAHLESSEEQQEDIPSVCYQMILQQPEKKQKAILKLLQDIVAVLENEE
;
A
#
# COMPACT_ATOMS: atom_id res chain seq x y z
N MET A 1 37.50 -15.04 19.15
CA MET A 1 36.37 -14.25 18.61
C MET A 1 35.36 -13.98 19.72
N LYS A 2 35.38 -12.81 20.35
CA LYS A 2 34.41 -12.41 21.38
C LYS A 2 33.17 -11.85 20.67
N LYS A 3 32.06 -12.61 20.62
CA LYS A 3 30.76 -12.06 20.22
C LYS A 3 30.24 -11.17 21.36
N SER A 4 29.88 -9.93 21.01
CA SER A 4 29.49 -8.86 21.92
C SER A 4 28.17 -9.16 22.64
N SER A 5 28.22 -9.36 23.96
CA SER A 5 27.10 -9.61 24.86
C SER A 5 26.13 -8.41 25.01
N LYS A 6 26.40 -7.29 24.35
CA LYS A 6 25.61 -6.04 24.45
C LYS A 6 24.31 -6.06 23.63
N GLY A 7 24.23 -6.90 22.59
CA GLY A 7 23.05 -6.97 21.72
C GLY A 7 21.84 -7.70 22.33
N LEU A 8 22.08 -8.76 23.12
CA LEU A 8 20.99 -9.50 23.77
C LEU A 8 20.36 -8.71 24.94
N LEU A 9 21.14 -7.90 25.65
CA LEU A 9 20.64 -7.04 26.74
C LEU A 9 19.73 -5.91 26.21
N TYR A 10 19.94 -5.42 24.99
CA TYR A 10 19.12 -4.35 24.42
C TYR A 10 17.72 -4.86 24.01
N LEU A 11 17.65 -6.09 23.47
CA LEU A 11 16.38 -6.73 23.08
C LEU A 11 15.54 -7.13 24.30
N THR A 12 16.17 -7.57 25.40
CA THR A 12 15.44 -7.89 26.63
C THR A 12 14.90 -6.64 27.32
N VAL A 13 15.65 -5.53 27.34
CA VAL A 13 15.20 -4.26 27.91
C VAL A 13 14.05 -3.63 27.11
N ILE A 14 14.09 -3.68 25.77
CA ILE A 14 12.97 -3.19 24.93
C ILE A 14 11.72 -4.04 25.11
N SER A 15 11.87 -5.37 25.16
CA SER A 15 10.74 -6.28 25.46
C SER A 15 10.13 -5.93 26.83
N PHE A 16 10.97 -5.74 27.85
CA PHE A 16 10.53 -5.40 29.21
C PHE A 16 9.81 -4.04 29.29
N TYR A 17 10.31 -3.00 28.60
CA TYR A 17 9.66 -1.68 28.56
C TYR A 17 8.33 -1.72 27.81
N LYS A 18 8.24 -2.48 26.72
CA LYS A 18 6.99 -2.65 25.96
C LYS A 18 5.93 -3.36 26.79
N TYR A 19 6.31 -4.41 27.52
CA TYR A 19 5.42 -5.09 28.48
C TYR A 19 5.04 -4.20 29.66
N LYS A 20 5.95 -3.38 30.19
CA LYS A 20 5.66 -2.49 31.32
C LYS A 20 4.69 -1.36 30.95
N ILE A 21 4.80 -0.80 29.75
CA ILE A 21 3.86 0.20 29.23
C ILE A 21 2.48 -0.44 29.03
N PHE A 22 2.43 -1.63 28.43
CA PHE A 22 1.17 -2.36 28.23
C PHE A 22 0.52 -2.76 29.56
N TYR A 23 1.30 -3.22 30.53
CA TYR A 23 0.82 -3.60 31.85
C TYR A 23 0.29 -2.40 32.65
N ASN A 24 1.04 -1.29 32.69
CA ASN A 24 0.57 -0.06 33.35
C ASN A 24 -0.69 0.51 32.69
N TYR A 25 -0.82 0.36 31.38
CA TYR A 25 -2.01 0.78 30.63
C TYR A 25 -3.23 -0.07 31.01
N ILE A 26 -3.12 -1.40 31.02
CA ILE A 26 -4.20 -2.28 31.46
C ILE A 26 -4.56 -2.03 32.93
N TYR A 27 -3.57 -1.82 33.80
CA TYR A 27 -3.82 -1.48 35.21
C TYR A 27 -4.56 -0.15 35.38
N SER A 28 -4.24 0.87 34.58
CA SER A 28 -4.93 2.16 34.61
C SER A 28 -6.39 2.07 34.16
N ILE A 29 -6.69 1.18 33.21
CA ILE A 29 -8.06 0.96 32.70
C ILE A 29 -8.90 0.20 33.73
N LEU A 30 -8.29 -0.79 34.42
CA LEU A 30 -8.96 -1.54 35.49
C LEU A 30 -9.28 -0.65 36.72
N GLN A 31 -8.42 0.31 37.06
CA GLN A 31 -8.70 1.24 38.19
C GLN A 31 -9.67 2.37 37.84
N ALA A 32 -9.81 2.75 36.57
CA ALA A 32 -10.68 3.84 36.15
C ALA A 32 -12.13 3.42 35.83
N GLY A 33 -12.45 2.12 35.88
CA GLY A 33 -13.81 1.60 35.62
C GLY A 33 -14.35 1.89 34.22
N GLN A 34 -13.47 2.26 33.27
CA GLN A 34 -13.87 2.65 31.92
C GLN A 34 -14.08 1.41 31.04
N ASN A 35 -15.13 1.42 30.21
CA ASN A 35 -15.40 0.34 29.27
C ASN A 35 -14.29 0.28 28.19
N ILE A 36 -13.56 -0.83 28.16
CA ILE A 36 -12.41 -1.05 27.26
C ILE A 36 -12.80 -0.80 25.79
N ASN A 37 -14.05 -1.10 25.41
CA ASN A 37 -14.55 -0.93 24.05
C ASN A 37 -14.73 0.54 23.63
N SER A 38 -15.07 1.46 24.56
CA SER A 38 -15.26 2.88 24.21
C SER A 38 -13.91 3.60 24.01
N ILE A 39 -12.87 3.16 24.73
CA ILE A 39 -11.48 3.65 24.57
C ILE A 39 -10.89 3.10 23.26
N PHE A 40 -11.20 1.85 22.90
CA PHE A 40 -10.75 1.24 21.65
C PHE A 40 -11.32 1.96 20.42
N LYS A 41 -12.61 2.35 20.48
CA LYS A 41 -13.30 3.06 19.39
C LYS A 41 -12.79 4.48 19.16
N SER A 42 -12.37 5.19 20.22
CA SER A 42 -11.83 6.56 20.08
C SER A 42 -10.37 6.60 19.59
N ARG A 43 -9.59 5.52 19.81
CA ARG A 43 -8.17 5.44 19.41
C ARG A 43 -7.87 4.65 18.14
N GLN A 44 -8.81 3.88 17.60
CA GLN A 44 -8.70 3.33 16.24
C GLN A 44 -8.43 4.45 15.22
N ASN A 45 -9.04 5.62 15.40
CA ASN A 45 -8.89 6.75 14.48
C ASN A 45 -7.45 7.35 14.47
N THR A 46 -6.75 7.36 15.60
CA THR A 46 -5.37 7.90 15.67
C THR A 46 -4.30 6.87 15.32
N PHE A 47 -4.57 5.57 15.54
CA PHE A 47 -3.68 4.51 15.10
C PHE A 47 -3.78 4.26 13.58
N SER A 48 -4.98 4.44 12.98
CA SER A 48 -5.20 4.33 11.52
C SER A 48 -4.44 5.39 10.74
N ILE A 49 -4.47 6.66 11.15
CA ILE A 49 -3.80 7.77 10.45
C ILE A 49 -2.27 7.56 10.38
N CYS A 50 -1.66 7.10 11.47
CA CYS A 50 -0.21 6.88 11.52
C CYS A 50 0.21 5.62 10.72
N LEU A 51 -0.68 4.63 10.60
CA LEU A 51 -0.48 3.44 9.78
C LEU A 51 -0.61 3.78 8.28
N GLU A 52 -1.58 4.61 7.92
CA GLU A 52 -1.79 5.11 6.55
C GLU A 52 -0.61 5.96 6.06
N GLU A 53 -0.09 6.89 6.87
CA GLU A 53 1.11 7.67 6.51
C GLU A 53 2.35 6.78 6.30
N LYS A 54 2.52 5.75 7.14
CA LYS A 54 3.65 4.81 7.05
C LYS A 54 3.52 3.88 5.84
N LEU A 55 2.29 3.51 5.46
CA LEU A 55 1.98 2.71 4.29
C LEU A 55 2.15 3.52 2.99
N MET A 56 1.70 4.78 2.96
CA MET A 56 1.90 5.67 1.80
C MET A 56 3.38 5.98 1.56
N LYS A 57 4.17 6.18 2.63
CA LYS A 57 5.63 6.36 2.53
C LYS A 57 6.33 5.13 1.93
N ASN A 58 5.78 3.94 2.15
CA ASN A 58 6.29 2.68 1.59
C ASN A 58 6.07 2.57 0.07
N LEU A 59 4.94 3.08 -0.43
CA LEU A 59 4.60 2.99 -1.85
C LEU A 59 5.50 3.88 -2.73
N GLY A 60 5.71 5.15 -2.34
CA GLY A 60 6.57 6.08 -3.08
C GLY A 60 8.01 5.58 -3.18
N GLU A 61 8.56 5.06 -2.07
CA GLU A 61 9.88 4.42 -2.06
C GLU A 61 9.95 3.16 -2.93
N THR A 62 8.91 2.32 -2.91
CA THR A 62 8.84 1.10 -3.71
C THR A 62 8.81 1.41 -5.20
N ILE A 63 7.96 2.35 -5.62
CA ILE A 63 7.89 2.83 -7.00
C ILE A 63 9.21 3.49 -7.40
N GLY A 64 9.78 4.36 -6.56
CA GLY A 64 11.06 5.01 -6.80
C GLY A 64 12.20 4.03 -7.04
N LYS A 65 12.30 2.98 -6.21
CA LYS A 65 13.28 1.88 -6.39
C LYS A 65 13.08 1.16 -7.72
N ARG A 66 11.83 0.90 -8.14
CA ARG A 66 11.55 0.25 -9.43
C ARG A 66 11.94 1.12 -10.61
N ILE A 67 11.63 2.43 -10.57
CA ILE A 67 12.06 3.38 -11.60
C ILE A 67 13.58 3.35 -11.73
N ARG A 68 14.30 3.39 -10.62
CA ARG A 68 15.76 3.27 -10.60
C ARG A 68 16.25 1.97 -11.24
N SER A 69 15.66 0.84 -10.87
CA SER A 69 16.01 -0.48 -11.41
C SER A 69 15.85 -0.53 -12.93
N TYR A 70 14.71 -0.10 -13.46
CA TYR A 70 14.46 -0.07 -14.90
C TYR A 70 15.36 0.92 -15.63
N ARG A 71 15.63 2.09 -15.03
CA ARG A 71 16.58 3.07 -15.58
C ARG A 71 17.98 2.49 -15.73
N VAL A 72 18.48 1.81 -14.70
CA VAL A 72 19.81 1.18 -14.74
C VAL A 72 19.86 0.03 -15.74
N GLN A 73 18.80 -0.78 -15.86
CA GLN A 73 18.69 -1.82 -16.88
C GLN A 73 18.71 -1.24 -18.30
N ALA A 74 18.09 -0.07 -18.50
CA ALA A 74 18.13 0.68 -19.75
C ALA A 74 19.45 1.45 -19.96
N GLN A 75 20.42 1.33 -19.05
CA GLN A 75 21.73 2.00 -19.09
C GLN A 75 21.65 3.54 -19.15
N LEU A 76 20.62 4.13 -18.54
CA LEU A 76 20.41 5.57 -18.53
C LEU A 76 20.96 6.21 -17.24
N SER A 77 21.58 7.38 -17.36
CA SER A 77 21.79 8.26 -16.20
C SER A 77 20.47 8.92 -15.77
N GLN A 78 20.45 9.54 -14.58
CA GLN A 78 19.26 10.28 -14.13
C GLN A 78 18.97 11.47 -15.06
N GLU A 79 20.02 12.12 -15.55
CA GLU A 79 19.97 13.20 -16.52
C GLU A 79 19.39 12.73 -17.85
N ALA A 80 19.85 11.59 -18.36
CA ALA A 80 19.36 11.03 -19.63
C ALA A 80 17.89 10.60 -19.54
N LEU A 81 17.46 10.03 -18.40
CA LEU A 81 16.04 9.73 -18.19
C LEU A 81 15.20 11.01 -18.09
N ALA A 82 15.70 12.01 -17.38
CA ALA A 82 15.01 13.28 -17.18
C ALA A 82 14.80 14.01 -18.51
N GLU A 83 15.83 14.06 -19.35
CA GLU A 83 15.76 14.62 -20.71
C GLU A 83 14.69 13.91 -21.55
N ARG A 84 14.72 12.57 -21.59
CA ARG A 84 13.73 11.77 -22.33
C ARG A 84 12.30 11.94 -21.81
N ALA A 85 12.13 12.10 -20.51
CA ALA A 85 10.83 12.28 -19.87
C ALA A 85 10.34 13.75 -19.88
N GLY A 86 11.18 14.70 -20.31
CA GLY A 86 10.84 16.12 -20.31
C GLY A 86 10.68 16.70 -18.89
N VAL A 87 11.51 16.26 -17.94
CA VAL A 87 11.47 16.70 -16.53
C VAL A 87 12.87 17.11 -16.05
N HIS A 88 12.95 17.76 -14.88
CA HIS A 88 14.23 18.16 -14.32
C HIS A 88 15.01 16.95 -13.73
N PRO A 89 16.34 16.83 -13.91
CA PRO A 89 17.13 15.72 -13.36
C PRO A 89 16.98 15.51 -11.84
N THR A 90 16.93 16.62 -11.08
CA THR A 90 16.69 16.57 -9.63
C THR A 90 15.36 15.90 -9.28
N TYR A 91 14.33 16.06 -10.12
CA TYR A 91 13.02 15.43 -9.91
C TYR A 91 13.11 13.91 -10.04
N ILE A 92 13.86 13.39 -11.02
CA ILE A 92 14.13 11.95 -11.14
C ILE A 92 14.84 11.44 -9.87
N GLY A 93 15.86 12.15 -9.40
CA GLY A 93 16.56 11.75 -8.16
C GLY A 93 15.65 11.73 -6.93
N GLN A 94 14.81 12.75 -6.75
CA GLN A 94 13.83 12.82 -5.66
C GLN A 94 12.81 11.68 -5.75
N LEU A 95 12.35 11.37 -6.97
CA LEU A 95 11.39 10.30 -7.19
C LEU A 95 11.99 8.92 -6.89
N GLU A 96 13.22 8.65 -7.33
CA GLU A 96 13.91 7.39 -7.07
C GLU A 96 14.15 7.12 -5.58
N ARG A 97 14.25 8.18 -4.77
CA ARG A 97 14.38 8.10 -3.30
C ARG A 97 13.03 8.11 -2.57
N GLY A 98 11.91 8.27 -3.27
CA GLY A 98 10.58 8.38 -2.67
C GLY A 98 10.34 9.69 -1.92
N GLU A 99 11.15 10.73 -2.17
CA GLU A 99 11.05 12.04 -1.50
C GLU A 99 9.95 12.94 -2.11
N LYS A 100 9.47 12.60 -3.30
CA LYS A 100 8.40 13.32 -4.00
C LYS A 100 7.29 12.38 -4.42
N ASN A 101 6.06 12.82 -4.20
CA ASN A 101 4.87 12.22 -4.77
C ASN A 101 4.79 12.62 -6.26
N ALA A 102 4.91 11.64 -7.15
CA ALA A 102 4.70 11.87 -8.56
C ALA A 102 3.21 11.94 -8.89
N THR A 103 2.86 12.84 -9.82
CA THR A 103 1.56 12.82 -10.46
C THR A 103 1.49 11.62 -11.41
N ILE A 104 0.28 11.18 -11.75
CA ILE A 104 0.06 10.13 -12.74
C ILE A 104 0.68 10.52 -14.09
N GLU A 105 0.58 11.79 -14.47
CA GLU A 105 1.20 12.32 -15.70
C GLU A 105 2.73 12.19 -15.69
N SER A 106 3.38 12.52 -14.57
CA SER A 106 4.84 12.32 -14.41
C SER A 106 5.23 10.86 -14.53
N ILE A 107 4.46 9.95 -13.92
CA ILE A 107 4.70 8.50 -14.03
C ILE A 107 4.52 8.03 -15.47
N ALA A 108 3.50 8.52 -16.19
CA ALA A 108 3.29 8.20 -17.60
C ALA A 108 4.46 8.66 -18.49
N LYS A 109 4.97 9.88 -18.27
CA LYS A 109 6.16 10.41 -18.98
C LYS A 109 7.41 9.56 -18.72
N ILE A 110 7.65 9.19 -17.47
CA ILE A 110 8.83 8.41 -17.07
C ILE A 110 8.77 6.99 -17.63
N THR A 111 7.62 6.35 -17.55
CA THR A 111 7.42 4.99 -18.09
C THR A 111 7.52 4.97 -19.62
N ALA A 112 6.98 5.98 -20.31
CA ALA A 112 7.18 6.16 -21.75
C ALA A 112 8.67 6.35 -22.10
N ALA A 113 9.40 7.19 -21.35
CA ALA A 113 10.84 7.40 -21.54
C ALA A 113 11.69 6.14 -21.31
N LEU A 114 11.23 5.25 -20.43
CA LEU A 114 11.81 3.94 -20.16
C LEU A 114 11.32 2.83 -21.11
N GLN A 115 10.39 3.13 -22.02
CA GLN A 115 9.71 2.15 -22.88
C GLN A 115 9.09 1.00 -22.07
N LEU A 116 8.55 1.34 -20.90
CA LEU A 116 7.99 0.41 -19.93
C LEU A 116 6.46 0.59 -19.87
N PRO A 117 5.65 -0.48 -19.95
CA PRO A 117 4.22 -0.35 -19.72
C PRO A 117 3.96 -0.01 -18.24
N LEU A 118 2.97 0.87 -17.98
CA LEU A 118 2.61 1.32 -16.64
C LEU A 118 2.38 0.14 -15.67
N SER A 119 1.71 -0.91 -16.15
CA SER A 119 1.43 -2.12 -15.37
C SER A 119 2.68 -2.77 -14.77
N LYS A 120 3.83 -2.74 -15.46
CA LYS A 120 5.09 -3.31 -14.94
C LYS A 120 5.67 -2.49 -13.80
N LEU A 121 5.40 -1.19 -13.75
CA LEU A 121 5.83 -0.35 -12.65
C LEU A 121 5.03 -0.63 -11.37
N PHE A 122 3.74 -0.93 -11.51
CA PHE A 122 2.81 -1.18 -10.39
C PHE A 122 2.56 -2.68 -10.10
N ALA A 123 3.14 -3.60 -10.86
CA ALA A 123 2.90 -5.05 -10.67
C ALA A 123 3.30 -5.52 -9.27
N HIS A 124 2.51 -6.39 -8.63
CA HIS A 124 2.82 -6.94 -7.29
C HIS A 124 2.99 -5.86 -6.21
N LEU A 125 2.33 -4.71 -6.31
CA LEU A 125 2.21 -3.78 -5.18
C LEU A 125 1.23 -4.27 -4.13
N GLU A 126 0.33 -5.16 -4.52
CA GLU A 126 -0.57 -5.89 -3.64
C GLU A 126 0.14 -7.15 -3.17
N SER A 127 1.03 -6.99 -2.19
CA SER A 127 1.54 -8.13 -1.43
C SER A 127 1.71 -7.77 0.04
N SER A 128 0.57 -7.68 0.72
CA SER A 128 0.45 -7.86 2.16
C SER A 128 -0.93 -8.43 2.46
N GLU A 129 -0.97 -9.76 2.53
CA GLU A 129 -1.81 -10.59 3.40
C GLU A 129 -3.21 -10.06 3.78
N GLU A 130 -4.21 -10.51 3.03
CA GLU A 130 -5.41 -11.16 3.58
C GLU A 130 -5.94 -12.08 2.48
N GLN A 131 -5.99 -13.39 2.74
CA GLN A 131 -6.68 -14.36 1.88
C GLN A 131 -8.19 -14.22 2.02
N GLN A 132 -8.71 -13.00 1.87
CA GLN A 132 -10.13 -12.75 1.72
C GLN A 132 -10.36 -12.47 0.25
N GLU A 133 -11.09 -13.36 -0.40
CA GLU A 133 -11.42 -13.27 -1.81
C GLU A 133 -12.15 -11.94 -2.04
N ASP A 134 -11.54 -11.01 -2.77
CA ASP A 134 -12.17 -9.76 -3.17
C ASP A 134 -13.28 -10.08 -4.18
N ILE A 135 -14.47 -10.38 -3.64
CA ILE A 135 -15.64 -10.83 -4.39
C ILE A 135 -15.92 -9.90 -5.59
N PRO A 136 -15.94 -8.55 -5.43
CA PRO A 136 -16.03 -7.64 -6.58
C PRO A 136 -15.00 -7.89 -7.68
N SER A 137 -13.72 -8.02 -7.33
CA SER A 137 -12.65 -8.26 -8.31
C SER A 137 -12.76 -9.62 -8.98
N VAL A 138 -13.11 -10.67 -8.24
CA VAL A 138 -13.33 -12.01 -8.80
C VAL A 138 -14.52 -12.00 -9.76
N CYS A 139 -15.65 -11.39 -9.37
CA CYS A 139 -16.80 -11.21 -10.25
C CYS A 139 -16.42 -10.46 -11.53
N TYR A 140 -15.68 -9.35 -11.41
CA TYR A 140 -15.21 -8.58 -12.56
C TYR A 140 -14.37 -9.42 -13.52
N GLN A 141 -13.39 -10.18 -13.00
CA GLN A 141 -12.55 -11.06 -13.81
C GLN A 141 -13.36 -12.15 -14.51
N MET A 142 -14.29 -12.80 -13.81
CA MET A 142 -15.16 -13.85 -14.38
C MET A 142 -16.03 -13.32 -15.51
N ILE A 143 -16.58 -12.10 -15.37
CA ILE A 143 -17.41 -11.45 -16.39
C ILE A 143 -16.57 -11.09 -17.62
N LEU A 144 -15.37 -10.52 -17.40
CA LEU A 144 -14.48 -10.10 -18.48
C LEU A 144 -14.07 -11.26 -19.40
N GLN A 145 -13.92 -12.47 -18.85
CA GLN A 145 -13.56 -13.67 -19.61
C GLN A 145 -14.70 -14.23 -20.49
N GLN A 146 -15.92 -13.69 -20.40
CA GLN A 146 -17.05 -14.15 -21.21
C GLN A 146 -17.21 -13.34 -22.51
N PRO A 147 -17.75 -13.93 -23.58
CA PRO A 147 -18.16 -13.18 -24.78
C PRO A 147 -19.22 -12.11 -24.48
N GLU A 148 -19.21 -11.02 -25.25
CA GLU A 148 -20.07 -9.84 -25.05
C GLU A 148 -21.57 -10.19 -24.88
N LYS A 149 -22.06 -11.17 -25.66
CA LYS A 149 -23.46 -11.64 -25.55
C LYS A 149 -23.79 -12.19 -24.15
N LYS A 150 -22.85 -12.92 -23.53
CA LYS A 150 -23.02 -13.46 -22.18
C LYS A 150 -22.87 -12.38 -21.12
N GLN A 151 -21.92 -11.45 -21.29
CA GLN A 151 -21.78 -10.30 -20.38
C GLN A 151 -23.08 -9.49 -20.28
N LYS A 152 -23.74 -9.21 -21.41
CA LYS A 152 -25.05 -8.53 -21.45
C LYS A 152 -26.15 -9.30 -20.73
N ALA A 153 -26.16 -10.64 -20.84
CA ALA A 153 -27.12 -11.48 -20.12
C ALA A 153 -26.86 -11.46 -18.61
N ILE A 154 -25.59 -11.52 -18.19
CA ILE A 154 -25.20 -11.43 -16.77
C ILE A 154 -25.60 -10.07 -16.19
N LEU A 155 -25.36 -8.97 -16.91
CA LEU A 155 -25.77 -7.63 -16.47
C LEU A 155 -27.27 -7.56 -16.19
N LYS A 156 -28.10 -8.09 -17.10
CA LYS A 156 -29.55 -8.10 -16.92
C LYS A 156 -29.96 -8.89 -15.66
N LEU A 157 -29.39 -10.07 -15.46
CA LEU A 157 -29.65 -10.88 -14.26
C LEU A 157 -29.24 -10.16 -12.98
N LEU A 158 -28.08 -9.50 -12.96
CA LEU A 158 -27.62 -8.75 -11.80
C LEU A 158 -28.56 -7.57 -11.49
N GLN A 159 -29.05 -6.87 -12.52
CA GLN A 159 -30.03 -5.80 -12.35
C GLN A 159 -31.34 -6.33 -11.75
N ASP A 160 -31.83 -7.46 -12.25
CA ASP A 160 -33.05 -8.09 -11.74
C ASP A 160 -32.87 -8.51 -10.26
N ILE A 161 -31.72 -9.10 -9.90
CA ILE A 161 -31.41 -9.51 -8.53
C ILE A 161 -31.29 -8.32 -7.59
N VAL A 162 -30.56 -7.27 -7.99
CA VAL A 162 -30.40 -6.05 -7.18
C VAL A 162 -31.77 -5.41 -6.93
N ALA A 163 -32.60 -5.32 -7.97
CA ALA A 163 -33.96 -4.80 -7.82
C ALA A 163 -34.80 -5.61 -6.83
N VAL A 164 -34.66 -6.94 -6.77
CA VAL A 164 -35.36 -7.77 -5.77
C VAL A 164 -34.86 -7.46 -4.36
N LEU A 165 -33.54 -7.35 -4.17
CA LEU A 165 -32.94 -7.09 -2.86
C LEU A 165 -33.26 -5.71 -2.30
N GLU A 166 -33.45 -4.70 -3.16
CA GLU A 166 -33.84 -3.34 -2.75
C GLU A 166 -35.32 -3.22 -2.33
N ASN A 167 -36.16 -4.22 -2.64
CA ASN A 167 -37.60 -4.22 -2.32
C ASN A 167 -37.93 -4.96 -1.00
N GLU A 168 -36.93 -5.41 -0.24
CA GLU A 168 -37.09 -6.14 1.04
C GLU A 168 -36.85 -5.27 2.30
N GLU A 169 -36.73 -3.95 2.18
CA GLU A 169 -36.78 -2.97 3.30
C GLU A 169 -38.14 -2.24 3.36
#